data_AF-A0A967MLV4-F1
#
_entry.id   AF-A0A967MLV4-F1
#
_cell.length_a   1.000
_cell.length_b   1.000
_cell.length_c   1.000
_cell.angle_alpha   90.00
_cell.angle_beta   90.00
_cell.angle_gamma   90.00
#
_symmetry.space_group_name_H-M   'P 1'
#
loop_
_entity.id
_entity.type
_entity.pdbx_description
1 polymer ?
#
loop_
_entity_poly.entity_id
_entity_poly.type
_entity_poly.pdbx_seq_one_letter_code
_entity_poly.pdbx_strand_id
1 'polypeptide(L)' 'GCLVVPNFSIGAVLMMRFAELAAPHFSEVEIIERHHHDKPDAPSGTSIATAARIASAGGISSDES' A
#
# COMPACT_ATOMS: atom_id res chain seq x y z
N GLY A 1 -5.28 28.27 2.22
CA GLY A 1 -5.02 27.07 1.40
C GLY A 1 -5.70 25.87 2.05
N CYS A 2 -6.16 24.90 1.26
CA CYS A 2 -6.79 23.68 1.74
C CYS A 2 -6.03 22.47 1.15
N LEU A 3 -5.83 21.42 1.96
CA LEU A 3 -5.20 20.17 1.55
C LEU A 3 -6.22 19.05 1.65
N VAL A 4 -6.47 18.35 0.54
CA VAL A 4 -7.34 17.18 0.47
C VAL A 4 -6.46 15.97 0.22
N VAL A 5 -6.36 15.08 1.22
CA VAL A 5 -5.61 13.83 1.12
C VAL A 5 -6.45 12.67 1.68
N PRO A 6 -6.32 11.46 1.10
CA PRO A 6 -7.12 10.31 1.52
C PRO A 6 -6.67 9.73 2.88
N ASN A 7 -5.45 10.05 3.32
CA ASN A 7 -4.90 9.57 4.59
C ASN A 7 -3.94 10.62 5.19
N PHE A 8 -4.22 11.04 6.43
CA PHE A 8 -3.41 12.01 7.19
C PHE A 8 -2.38 11.35 8.11
N SER A 9 -2.37 10.02 8.22
CA SER A 9 -1.39 9.29 9.01
C SER A 9 -0.01 9.39 8.36
N ILE A 10 0.88 10.15 9.00
CA ILE A 10 2.28 10.29 8.57
C ILE A 10 2.95 8.92 8.47
N GLY A 11 2.70 8.03 9.44
CA GLY A 11 3.26 6.68 9.45
C GLY A 11 2.83 5.85 8.23
N ALA A 12 1.55 5.91 7.86
CA ALA A 12 1.05 5.20 6.68
C ALA A 12 1.65 5.77 5.38
N VAL A 13 1.76 7.10 5.28
CA VAL A 13 2.36 7.76 4.11
C VAL A 13 3.85 7.42 3.97
N LEU A 14 4.59 7.42 5.08
CA LEU A 14 6.01 7.03 5.08
C LEU A 14 6.18 5.54 4.76
N MET A 15 5.33 4.66 5.31
CA MET A 15 5.34 3.24 5.00
C MET A 15 5.13 2.98 3.51
N MET A 16 4.11 3.59 2.89
CA MET A 16 3.89 3.49 1.44
C MET A 16 5.10 3.95 0.64
N ARG A 17 5.75 5.05 1.06
CA ARG A 17 6.93 5.58 0.38
C ARG A 17 8.14 4.64 0.50
N PHE A 18 8.36 4.04 1.66
CA PHE A 18 9.48 3.12 1.84
C PHE A 18 9.24 1.79 1.11
N ALA A 19 8.00 1.30 1.09
CA ALA A 19 7.66 0.11 0.30
C ALA A 19 7.90 0.33 -1.20
N GLU A 20 7.49 1.49 -1.73
CA GLU A 20 7.78 1.91 -3.12
C GLU A 20 9.29 1.93 -3.42
N LEU A 21 10.10 2.50 -2.52
CA LEU A 21 11.55 2.57 -2.70
C LEU A 21 12.24 1.20 -2.57
N ALA A 22 11.70 0.32 -1.73
CA ALA A 22 12.23 -1.02 -1.53
C ALA A 22 11.89 -1.96 -2.69
N ALA A 23 10.71 -1.82 -3.29
CA ALA A 23 10.14 -2.74 -4.28
C ALA A 23 11.10 -3.21 -5.39
N PRO A 24 11.92 -2.35 -6.04
CA PRO A 24 12.83 -2.78 -7.11
C PRO A 24 13.96 -3.73 -6.66
N HIS A 25 14.18 -3.83 -5.34
CA HIS A 25 15.24 -4.64 -4.74
C HIS A 25 14.77 -6.04 -4.31
N PHE A 26 13.47 -6.35 -4.44
CA PHE A 26 12.89 -7.64 -4.07
C PHE A 26 12.30 -8.33 -5.29
N SER A 27 12.41 -9.65 -5.34
CA SER A 27 11.84 -10.46 -6.43
C SER A 27 10.33 -10.65 -6.33
N GLU A 28 9.78 -10.54 -5.12
CA GLU A 28 8.36 -10.73 -4.82
C GLU A 28 7.97 -9.85 -3.62
N VAL A 29 6.73 -9.34 -3.64
CA VAL A 29 6.19 -8.50 -2.57
C VAL A 29 4.76 -8.90 -2.23
N GLU A 30 4.49 -9.09 -0.94
CA GLU A 30 3.15 -9.40 -0.40
C GLU A 30 2.70 -8.27 0.55
N ILE A 31 1.42 -7.89 0.46
CA ILE A 31 0.82 -6.89 1.35
C ILE A 31 -0.13 -7.62 2.31
N ILE A 32 0.28 -7.72 3.56
CA ILE A 32 -0.53 -8.35 4.62
C ILE A 32 -1.26 -7.25 5.38
N GLU A 33 -2.59 -7.27 5.35
CA GLU A 33 -3.42 -6.38 6.15
C GLU A 33 -4.29 -7.14 7.16
N ARG A 34 -4.60 -6.48 8.27
CA ARG A 34 -5.60 -6.96 9.23
C ARG A 34 -6.50 -5.82 9.65
N HIS A 35 -7.79 -6.09 9.62
CA HIS A 35 -8.83 -5.20 10.14
C HIS A 35 -9.71 -5.97 11.12
N HIS A 36 -10.43 -5.22 11.97
CA HIS A 36 -11.46 -5.83 12.82
C HIS A 36 -12.58 -6.44 11.95
N HIS A 37 -13.26 -7.45 12.48
CA HIS A 37 -14.26 -8.24 11.76
C HIS A 37 -15.35 -7.39 11.08
N ASP A 38 -15.72 -6.27 11.68
CA ASP A 38 -16.85 -5.46 11.22
C ASP A 38 -16.50 -4.47 10.10
N LYS A 39 -15.30 -4.58 9.51
CA LYS A 39 -14.92 -3.72 8.39
C LYS A 39 -15.51 -4.28 7.09
N PRO A 40 -16.35 -3.51 6.37
CA PRO A 40 -17.05 -4.00 5.19
C PRO A 40 -16.16 -4.12 3.95
N ASP A 41 -15.05 -3.38 3.90
CA ASP A 41 -14.11 -3.32 2.79
C ASP A 41 -12.78 -4.00 3.11
N ALA A 42 -12.42 -4.98 2.29
CA ALA A 42 -11.10 -5.59 2.21
C ALA A 42 -10.78 -5.88 0.73
N PRO A 43 -9.58 -5.57 0.22
CA PRO A 43 -8.47 -4.85 0.88
C PRO A 43 -8.79 -3.39 1.20
N SER A 44 -8.10 -2.78 2.17
CA SER A 44 -8.28 -1.36 2.47
C SER A 44 -7.75 -0.46 1.35
N GLY A 45 -8.29 0.76 1.25
CA GLY A 45 -7.76 1.76 0.31
C GLY A 45 -6.27 2.09 0.50
N THR A 46 -5.73 1.92 1.71
CA THR A 46 -4.28 2.08 1.95
C THR A 46 -3.50 0.91 1.33
N SER A 47 -3.98 -0.33 1.47
CA SER A 47 -3.37 -1.51 0.86
C SER A 47 -3.37 -1.40 -0.67
N ILE A 48 -4.51 -1.03 -1.26
CA ILE A 48 -4.65 -0.82 -2.71
C ILE A 48 -3.69 0.27 -3.20
N ALA A 49 -3.63 1.41 -2.51
CA ALA A 49 -2.72 2.49 -2.87
C ALA A 49 -1.24 2.08 -2.74
N THR A 50 -0.91 1.22 -1.76
CA THR A 50 0.43 0.68 -1.57
C THR A 50 0.80 -0.26 -2.71
N ALA A 51 -0.08 -1.20 -3.07
CA ALA A 51 0.10 -2.13 -4.19
C ALA A 51 0.38 -1.40 -5.50
N ALA A 52 -0.45 -0.39 -5.82
CA ALA A 52 -0.30 0.41 -7.03
C ALA A 52 1.06 1.12 -7.11
N ARG A 53 1.58 1.63 -5.99
CA ARG A 53 2.90 2.28 -5.93
C ARG A 53 4.03 1.27 -6.12
N ILE A 54 3.94 0.11 -5.49
CA ILE A 54 4.92 -0.98 -5.61
C ILE A 54 4.99 -1.48 -7.07
N ALA A 55 3.82 -1.73 -7.68
CA ALA A 55 3.73 -2.11 -9.07
C ALA A 55 4.33 -1.04 -10.01
N SER A 56 4.05 0.24 -9.74
CA SER A 56 4.61 1.37 -10.51
C SER A 56 6.14 1.49 -10.37
N ALA A 57 6.70 1.05 -9.25
CA ALA A 57 8.15 1.03 -9.02
C ALA A 57 8.84 -0.18 -9.67
N GLY A 58 8.08 -1.13 -10.24
CA GLY A 58 8.61 -2.35 -10.85
C GLY A 58 8.66 -3.55 -9.92
N GLY A 59 8.06 -3.47 -8.73
CA GLY A 59 7.84 -4.65 -7.89
C GLY A 59 6.71 -5.52 -8.45
N ILE A 60 6.89 -6.83 -8.42
CA ILE A 60 5.85 -7.80 -8.78
C ILE A 60 5.12 -8.19 -7.49
N SER A 61 3.86 -7.80 -7.36
CA SER A 61 3.02 -8.19 -6.22
C SER A 61 2.28 -9.49 -6.52
N SER A 62 2.25 -10.40 -5.56
CA SER A 62 1.65 -11.74 -5.71
C SER A 62 0.11 -11.76 -5.79
N ASP A 63 -0.55 -10.63 -5.54
CA ASP A 63 -2.02 -10.52 -5.47
C ASP A 63 -2.73 -10.48 -6.85
N GLU A 64 -2.00 -10.57 -7.97
CA GLU A 64 -2.60 -10.81 -9.31
C GLU A 64 -2.61 -12.32 -9.66
N SER A 65 -3.39 -13.12 -8.93
CA SER A 65 -3.74 -14.51 -9.30
C SER A 65 -5.24 -14.78 -9.19
#